data_AF-A0A2V5ZV05-F1
#
_entry.id   AF-A0A2V5ZV05-F1
#
_cell.length_a   1.000
_cell.length_b   1.000
_cell.length_c   1.000
_cell.angle_alpha   90.00
_cell.angle_beta   90.00
_cell.angle_gamma   90.00
#
_symmetry.space_group_name_H-M   'P 1'
#
loop_
_entity.id
_entity.type
_entity.pdbx_description
1 polymer ?
#
loop_
_entity_poly.entity_id
_entity_poly.type
_entity_poly.pdbx_seq_one_letter_code
_entity_poly.pdbx_strand_id
1 'polypeptide(L)'
;MNEDAALSMLLRNLKHDQVYAKRISLDCVTFDTEEKTNAYFQFALRENHTAKCGGDPDTSPIVDRYRVYRASGKIEWLNAVEDNWQPYNRSRIK
;
A
#
# COMPACT_ATOMS: atom_id res chain seq x y z
N MET A 1 -3.53 17.91 0.70
CA MET A 1 -3.34 16.76 1.60
C MET A 1 -1.86 16.60 1.96
N ASN A 2 -1.54 16.27 3.21
CA ASN A 2 -0.18 15.91 3.66
C ASN A 2 0.00 14.38 3.66
N GLU A 3 1.20 13.90 4.00
CA GLU A 3 1.58 12.49 3.90
C GLU A 3 0.77 11.61 4.86
N ASP A 4 0.68 12.01 6.13
CA ASP A 4 -0.06 11.26 7.15
C ASP A 4 -1.54 11.11 6.81
N ALA A 5 -2.17 12.18 6.28
CA ALA A 5 -3.54 12.15 5.83
C ALA A 5 -3.72 11.21 4.61
N ALA A 6 -2.75 11.20 3.70
CA ALA A 6 -2.75 10.34 2.53
C ALA A 6 -2.61 8.85 2.93
N LEU A 7 -1.65 8.54 3.80
CA LEU A 7 -1.44 7.19 4.33
C LEU A 7 -2.66 6.71 5.12
N SER A 8 -3.21 7.56 5.99
CA SER A 8 -4.41 7.24 6.75
C SER A 8 -5.62 6.96 5.86
N MET A 9 -5.76 7.70 4.75
CA MET A 9 -6.83 7.45 3.78
C MET A 9 -6.64 6.12 3.05
N LEU A 10 -5.41 5.83 2.60
CA LEU A 10 -5.07 4.55 1.99
C LEU A 10 -5.38 3.39 2.94
N LEU A 11 -4.91 3.45 4.19
CA LEU A 11 -5.17 2.45 5.23
C LEU A 11 -6.67 2.22 5.46
N ARG A 12 -7.46 3.30 5.55
CA ARG A 12 -8.92 3.19 5.71
C ARG A 12 -9.57 2.45 4.55
N ASN A 13 -9.22 2.78 3.31
CA ASN A 13 -9.77 2.13 2.12
C ASN A 13 -9.40 0.64 2.05
N LEU A 14 -8.12 0.31 2.28
CA LEU A 14 -7.64 -1.07 2.27
C LEU A 14 -8.32 -1.94 3.35
N LYS A 15 -8.52 -1.38 4.55
CA LYS A 15 -9.21 -2.06 5.65
C LYS A 15 -10.70 -2.23 5.36
N HIS A 16 -11.37 -1.19 4.88
CA HIS A 16 -12.78 -1.24 4.52
C HIS A 16 -13.05 -2.29 3.43
N ASP A 17 -12.20 -2.32 2.40
CA ASP A 17 -12.35 -3.21 1.26
C ASP A 17 -11.79 -4.61 1.49
N GLN A 18 -11.15 -4.85 2.64
CA GLN A 18 -10.56 -6.13 3.04
C GLN A 18 -9.58 -6.70 2.01
N VAL A 19 -8.85 -5.82 1.30
CA VAL A 19 -7.99 -6.19 0.14
C VAL A 19 -7.05 -7.35 0.45
N TYR A 20 -6.42 -7.33 1.64
CA TYR A 20 -5.44 -8.33 2.04
C TYR A 20 -5.95 -9.39 3.02
N ALA A 21 -7.21 -9.34 3.41
CA ALA A 21 -7.74 -10.14 4.53
C ALA A 21 -7.55 -11.66 4.37
N LYS A 22 -7.37 -12.15 3.13
CA LYS A 22 -7.13 -13.57 2.82
C LYS A 22 -5.66 -13.95 2.69
N ARG A 23 -4.72 -13.00 2.77
CA ARG A 23 -3.30 -13.20 2.47
C ARG A 23 -2.40 -12.83 3.62
N ILE A 24 -2.58 -11.63 4.15
CA ILE A 24 -1.74 -11.08 5.20
C ILE A 24 -2.55 -10.13 6.07
N SER A 25 -2.33 -10.21 7.39
CA SER A 25 -2.94 -9.27 8.32
C SER A 25 -2.38 -7.87 8.07
N LEU A 26 -3.23 -6.84 8.13
CA LEU A 26 -2.75 -5.45 8.09
C LEU A 26 -1.84 -5.09 9.28
N ASP A 27 -1.82 -5.90 10.35
CA ASP A 27 -0.86 -5.76 11.46
C ASP A 27 0.53 -6.33 11.12
N CYS A 28 0.64 -7.12 10.06
CA CYS A 28 1.86 -7.77 9.59
C CYS A 28 2.44 -7.10 8.35
N VAL A 29 2.08 -5.84 8.11
CA VAL A 29 2.59 -5.02 7.04
C VAL A 29 2.94 -3.63 7.55
N THR A 30 3.89 -2.99 6.88
CA THR A 30 4.28 -1.59 7.10
C THR A 30 4.20 -0.84 5.79
N PHE A 31 4.13 0.50 5.88
CA PHE A 31 4.18 1.37 4.72
C PHE A 31 5.44 2.22 4.76
N ASP A 32 6.20 2.18 3.68
CA ASP A 32 7.31 3.10 3.44
C ASP A 32 6.93 4.10 2.37
N THR A 33 7.28 5.36 2.56
CA THR A 33 7.11 6.37 1.52
C THR A 33 8.30 6.34 0.57
N GLU A 34 8.07 5.90 -0.66
CA GLU A 34 9.11 5.84 -1.70
C GLU A 34 9.23 7.17 -2.47
N GLU A 35 8.14 7.93 -2.63
CA GLU A 35 8.16 9.19 -3.38
C GLU A 35 7.22 10.25 -2.78
N LYS A 36 7.68 11.50 -2.77
CA LYS A 36 6.91 12.68 -2.34
C LYS A 36 7.00 13.75 -3.42
N THR A 37 5.93 13.92 -4.21
CA THR A 37 5.87 14.95 -5.25
C THR A 37 4.83 16.01 -4.90
N ASN A 38 4.71 17.08 -5.70
CA ASN A 38 3.60 18.03 -5.56
C ASN A 38 2.24 17.44 -5.99
N ALA A 39 2.23 16.32 -6.71
CA ALA A 39 1.00 15.70 -7.21
C ALA A 39 0.49 14.56 -6.30
N TYR A 40 1.40 13.74 -5.75
CA TYR A 40 1.06 12.53 -5.02
C TYR A 40 2.10 12.15 -3.96
N PHE A 41 1.72 11.19 -3.12
CA PHE A 41 2.61 10.38 -2.30
C PHE A 41 2.61 8.95 -2.82
N GLN A 42 3.78 8.34 -2.95
CA GLN A 42 3.92 6.93 -3.28
C GLN A 42 4.29 6.14 -2.03
N PHE A 43 3.51 5.11 -1.72
CA PHE A 43 3.74 4.22 -0.61
C PHE A 43 4.01 2.80 -1.12
N ALA A 44 5.06 2.16 -0.62
CA ALA A 44 5.25 0.72 -0.72
C ALA A 44 4.65 0.06 0.53
N LEU A 45 3.74 -0.89 0.32
CA LEU A 45 3.31 -1.82 1.34
C LEU A 45 4.32 -2.95 1.42
N ARG A 46 4.89 -3.18 2.60
CA ARG A 46 5.86 -4.26 2.82
C ARG A 46 5.39 -5.21 3.90
N GLU A 47 5.84 -6.46 3.82
CA GLU A 47 5.67 -7.41 4.90
C GLU A 47 6.55 -7.01 6.10
N ASN A 48 6.02 -7.22 7.29
CA ASN A 48 6.69 -6.96 8.55
C ASN A 48 6.99 -8.28 9.27
N HIS A 49 8.20 -8.80 9.08
CA HIS A 49 8.64 -10.09 9.61
C HIS A 49 9.06 -10.02 11.08
N THR A 50 8.07 -9.88 11.94
CA THR A 50 8.24 -10.04 13.40
C THR A 50 8.02 -11.49 13.81
N ALA A 51 8.41 -11.85 15.05
CA ALA A 51 8.10 -13.16 15.61
C ALA A 51 6.59 -13.51 15.59
N LYS A 52 5.70 -12.51 15.65
CA LYS A 52 4.25 -12.70 15.52
C LYS A 52 3.81 -13.00 14.09
N CYS A 53 4.45 -12.38 13.11
CA CYS A 53 4.05 -12.40 11.71
C CYS A 53 4.77 -13.47 10.88
N GLY A 54 5.86 -14.02 11.40
CA GLY A 54 6.70 -15.00 10.70
C GLY A 54 7.50 -14.36 9.56
N GLY A 55 8.15 -15.21 8.76
CA GLY A 55 9.05 -14.79 7.69
C GLY A 55 10.49 -14.62 8.17
N ASP A 56 11.35 -14.26 7.23
CA ASP A 56 12.77 -14.00 7.48
C ASP A 56 12.94 -12.57 8.05
N PRO A 57 13.39 -12.40 9.30
CA PRO A 57 13.50 -11.10 9.95
C PRO A 57 14.50 -10.14 9.26
N ASP A 58 15.41 -10.66 8.44
CA ASP A 58 16.39 -9.87 7.70
C ASP A 58 15.84 -9.35 6.36
N THR A 59 14.55 -9.58 6.09
CA THR A 59 13.89 -9.16 4.85
C THR A 59 12.59 -8.39 5.13
N SER A 60 12.23 -7.49 4.21
CA SER A 60 10.92 -6.82 4.18
C SER A 60 10.43 -6.70 2.73
N PRO A 61 9.91 -7.82 2.17
CA PRO A 61 9.40 -7.86 0.79
C PRO A 61 8.29 -6.84 0.54
N ILE A 62 8.23 -6.34 -0.69
CA ILE A 62 7.15 -5.44 -1.12
C ILE A 62 5.96 -6.31 -1.53
N VAL A 63 4.81 -6.04 -0.93
CA VAL A 63 3.53 -6.63 -1.30
C VAL A 63 2.93 -5.88 -2.47
N ASP A 64 2.85 -4.55 -2.37
CA ASP A 64 2.19 -3.70 -3.35
C ASP A 64 2.68 -2.25 -3.27
N ARG A 65 2.37 -1.46 -4.30
CA ARG A 65 2.61 -0.01 -4.30
C ARG A 65 1.36 0.78 -4.62
N TYR A 66 1.26 1.93 -3.98
CA TYR A 66 0.12 2.84 -4.11
C TYR A 66 0.59 4.27 -4.35
N ARG A 67 -0.14 5.00 -5.17
CA ARG A 67 -0.05 6.45 -5.27
C ARG A 67 -1.34 7.07 -4.76
N VAL A 68 -1.20 8.06 -3.89
CA VAL A 68 -2.32 8.82 -3.35
C VAL A 68 -2.18 10.28 -3.79
N TYR A 69 -3.09 10.73 -4.65
CA TYR A 69 -3.03 12.07 -5.26
C TYR A 69 -3.52 13.14 -4.29
N ARG A 70 -2.73 14.20 -4.12
CA ARG A 70 -2.91 15.23 -3.09
C ARG A 70 -4.17 16.07 -3.25
N ALA A 71 -4.55 16.35 -4.50
CA ALA A 71 -5.65 17.25 -4.84
C ALA A 71 -7.00 16.53 -4.84
N SER A 72 -7.06 15.32 -5.39
CA SER A 72 -8.31 14.57 -5.59
C SER A 72 -8.53 13.46 -4.55
N GLY A 73 -7.49 13.04 -3.83
CA GLY A 73 -7.55 11.82 -3.03
C GLY A 73 -7.64 10.53 -3.85
N LYS A 74 -7.52 10.60 -5.18
CA LYS A 74 -7.49 9.41 -6.06
C LYS A 74 -6.37 8.49 -5.62
N ILE A 75 -6.65 7.19 -5.60
CA ILE A 75 -5.66 6.15 -5.36
C ILE A 75 -5.37 5.42 -6.68
N GLU A 76 -4.10 5.25 -6.98
CA GLU A 76 -3.61 4.32 -7.99
C GLU A 76 -2.82 3.20 -7.32
N TRP A 77 -2.84 2.04 -7.94
CA TRP A 77 -2.12 0.85 -7.53
C TRP A 77 -1.20 0.42 -8.68
N LEU A 78 0.01 -0.02 -8.36
CA LEU A 78 0.94 -0.53 -9.37
C LEU A 78 0.60 -1.98 -9.72
N ASN A 79 0.22 -2.23 -10.97
CA ASN A 79 0.19 -3.59 -11.50
C ASN A 79 1.64 -4.04 -11.75
N ALA A 80 2.19 -4.84 -10.84
CA ALA A 80 3.58 -5.30 -10.93
C ALA A 80 3.87 -6.19 -12.14
N VAL A 81 2.85 -6.84 -12.73
CA VAL A 81 3.02 -7.70 -13.91
C VAL A 81 3.19 -6.87 -15.18
N GLU A 82 2.41 -5.80 -15.30
CA GLU A 82 2.40 -4.92 -16.48
C GLU A 82 3.28 -3.67 -16.30
N ASP A 83 3.87 -3.50 -15.11
CA ASP A 83 4.65 -2.33 -14.68
C ASP A 83 3.94 -0.99 -14.97
N ASN A 84 2.65 -0.90 -14.59
CA ASN A 84 1.85 0.28 -14.86
C ASN A 84 0.96 0.68 -13.68
N TRP A 85 0.67 1.96 -13.57
CA TRP A 85 -0.24 2.50 -12.56
C TRP A 85 -1.68 2.39 -13.04
N GLN A 86 -2.52 1.74 -12.23
CA GLN A 86 -3.93 1.52 -12.51
C GLN A 86 -4.77 2.23 -11.45
N PRO A 87 -5.97 2.73 -11.78
CA PRO A 87 -6.92 3.17 -10.77
C PRO A 87 -7.17 2.06 -9.74
N TYR A 88 -7.22 2.43 -8.46
CA TYR A 88 -7.49 1.49 -7.38
C TYR A 88 -8.80 0.74 -7.64
N ASN A 89 -8.70 -0.59 -7.68
CA ASN A 89 -9.85 -1.48 -7.78
C ASN A 89 -9.55 -2.76 -7.01
N ARG A 90 -10.24 -2.96 -5.88
CA ARG A 90 -10.03 -4.10 -4.98
C ARG A 90 -10.13 -5.47 -5.66
N SER A 91 -10.87 -5.61 -6.76
CA SER A 91 -11.01 -6.90 -7.46
C SER A 91 -9.82 -7.24 -8.36
N ARG A 92 -8.96 -6.25 -8.66
CA ARG A 92 -7.75 -6.42 -9.48
C ARG A 92 -6.50 -6.65 -8.63
N ILE A 93 -6.53 -6.21 -7.38
CA ILE A 93 -5.48 -6.44 -6.39
C ILE A 93 -5.68 -7.85 -5.84
N LYS A 94 -4.63 -8.66 -5.82
CA LYS A 94 -4.47 -9.83 -6.69
C LYS A 94 -3.13 -10.44 -6.39
#